data_AF-A0A7R8Z6T3-F1
#
_entry.id   AF-A0A7R8Z6T3-F1
#
_cell.length_a   1.000
_cell.length_b   1.000
_cell.length_c   1.000
_cell.angle_alpha   90.00
_cell.angle_beta   90.00
_cell.angle_gamma   90.00
#
_symmetry.space_group_name_H-M   'P 1'
#
loop_
_entity.id
_entity.type
_entity.pdbx_description
1 polymer ?
#
loop_
_entity_poly.entity_id
_entity_poly.type
_entity_poly.pdbx_seq_one_letter_code
_entity_poly.pdbx_strand_id
1 'polypeptide(L)'
;MGQFHLRNWPISIEFRKNHGRALVLDGIIQCTEFDEFAYQEMIAFLPLCSHPNPKKVLIVGGGDGGVAREVAKHPAVETIFQVEIDSRVIEVSKKFLPFMSVGYSSPKLSLFVEDGFKFMMQHKEEFDVIITDSSDPVGG
;
A
#
# COMPACT_ATOMS: atom_id res chain seq x y z
N MET A 1 14.37 -14.47 19.91
CA MET A 1 14.30 -13.18 19.17
C MET A 1 14.65 -13.49 17.73
N GLY A 2 13.67 -13.46 16.82
CA GLY A 2 13.86 -13.90 15.44
C GLY A 2 13.80 -12.73 14.47
N GLN A 3 14.91 -12.46 13.78
CA GLN A 3 14.89 -11.79 12.48
C GLN A 3 14.57 -12.86 11.43
N PHE A 4 13.49 -12.68 10.67
CA PHE A 4 13.27 -13.49 9.47
C PHE A 4 13.95 -12.77 8.30
N HIS A 5 15.25 -13.02 8.13
CA HIS A 5 15.93 -12.67 6.89
C HIS A 5 15.61 -13.74 5.85
N LEU A 6 14.83 -13.38 4.83
CA LEU A 6 14.78 -14.13 3.60
C LEU A 6 16.15 -13.94 2.94
N ARG A 7 17.06 -14.92 3.13
CA ARG A 7 18.46 -14.84 2.66
C ARG A 7 18.49 -14.43 1.18
N ASN A 8 19.21 -13.36 0.87
CA ASN A 8 19.45 -12.76 -0.46
C ASN A 8 18.31 -11.91 -1.08
N TRP A 9 17.38 -11.35 -0.29
CA TRP A 9 16.30 -10.52 -0.84
C TRP A 9 16.28 -9.09 -0.28
N PRO A 10 15.88 -8.09 -1.09
CA PRO A 10 15.70 -6.71 -0.61
C PRO A 10 14.52 -6.51 0.36
N ILE A 11 13.69 -7.53 0.61
CA ILE A 11 12.51 -7.46 1.47
C ILE A 11 12.79 -8.15 2.80
N SER A 12 12.57 -7.47 3.93
CA SER A 12 12.67 -8.07 5.26
C SER A 12 11.57 -7.59 6.22
N ILE A 13 11.29 -8.44 7.22
CA ILE A 13 10.44 -8.10 8.36
C ILE A 13 11.31 -8.09 9.61
N GLU A 14 11.39 -6.93 10.26
CA GLU A 14 12.16 -6.74 11.48
C GLU A 14 11.25 -6.48 12.67
N PHE A 15 11.56 -7.08 13.83
CA PHE A 15 10.88 -6.74 15.07
C PHE A 15 11.64 -5.67 15.83
N ARG A 16 10.99 -4.55 16.15
CA ARG A 16 11.55 -3.46 16.95
C ARG A 16 10.80 -3.33 18.28
N LYS A 17 11.56 -3.23 19.37
CA LYS A 17 11.06 -3.28 20.76
C LYS A 17 9.90 -2.31 21.05
N ASN A 18 9.91 -1.12 20.44
CA ASN A 18 8.91 -0.08 20.67
C ASN A 18 7.99 0.18 19.46
N HIS A 19 8.22 -0.48 18.32
CA HIS A 19 7.52 -0.18 17.06
C HIS A 19 6.85 -1.41 16.40
N GLY A 20 6.91 -2.57 17.05
CA GLY A 20 6.34 -3.81 16.51
C GLY A 20 7.11 -4.32 15.30
N ARG A 21 6.42 -4.95 14.35
CA ARG A 21 6.99 -5.36 13.07
C ARG A 21 7.18 -4.16 12.15
N ALA A 22 8.31 -4.13 11.47
CA ALA A 22 8.64 -3.16 10.44
C ALA A 22 8.86 -3.89 9.10
N LEU A 23 8.23 -3.37 8.04
CA LEU A 23 8.54 -3.74 6.67
C LEU A 23 9.74 -2.93 6.20
N VAL A 24 10.75 -3.62 5.69
CA VAL A 24 11.97 -3.00 5.17
C VAL A 24 12.18 -3.45 3.75
N LEU A 25 12.33 -2.48 2.84
CA LEU A 25 12.63 -2.68 1.42
C LEU A 25 13.96 -1.99 1.11
N ASP A 26 14.92 -2.72 0.54
CA ASP A 26 16.27 -2.24 0.22
C ASP A 26 16.99 -1.54 1.39
N GLY A 27 16.72 -2.01 2.61
CA GLY A 27 17.28 -1.41 3.84
C GLY A 27 16.55 -0.17 4.34
N ILE A 28 15.50 0.29 3.64
CA ILE A 28 14.66 1.44 4.01
C ILE A 28 13.38 0.95 4.67
N ILE A 29 13.09 1.47 5.87
CA ILE A 29 11.82 1.20 6.57
C ILE A 29 10.68 1.85 5.78
N GLN A 30 9.71 1.04 5.37
CA GLN A 30 8.51 1.53 4.68
C GLN A 30 7.40 1.87 5.69
N CYS A 31 7.18 0.97 6.65
CA CYS A 31 6.15 1.15 7.68
C CYS A 31 6.48 0.37 8.95
N THR A 32 5.90 0.78 10.07
CA THR A 32 5.90 0.02 11.33
C THR A 32 4.49 -0.17 11.87
N GLU A 33 4.23 -1.28 12.56
CA GLU A 33 2.92 -1.54 13.20
C GLU A 33 2.50 -0.43 14.18
N PHE A 34 3.44 0.35 14.72
CA PHE A 34 3.15 1.38 15.71
C PHE A 34 2.65 2.70 15.13
N ASP A 35 3.15 3.12 13.96
CA ASP A 35 2.95 4.47 13.41
C ASP A 35 2.41 4.51 11.98
N GLU A 36 2.21 3.36 11.32
CA GLU A 36 1.67 3.28 9.96
C GLU A 36 0.38 4.09 9.79
N PHE A 37 -0.46 4.15 10.83
CA PHE A 37 -1.77 4.79 10.76
C PHE A 37 -1.65 6.27 10.39
N ALA A 38 -0.62 6.96 10.90
CA ALA A 38 -0.43 8.37 10.63
C ALA A 38 -0.14 8.62 9.15
N TYR A 39 0.70 7.78 8.54
CA TYR A 39 1.01 7.86 7.12
C TYR A 39 -0.18 7.45 6.25
N GLN A 40 -0.77 6.27 6.54
CA GLN A 40 -1.82 5.68 5.72
C GLN A 40 -3.13 6.48 5.77
N GLU A 41 -3.52 6.99 6.95
CA GLU A 41 -4.69 7.86 7.06
C GLU A 41 -4.48 9.17 6.33
N MET A 42 -3.29 9.79 6.44
CA MET A 42 -3.01 11.05 5.77
C MET A 42 -3.02 10.90 4.24
N ILE A 43 -2.27 9.92 3.71
CA ILE A 43 -2.15 9.74 2.26
C ILE A 43 -3.49 9.34 1.61
N ALA A 44 -4.37 8.65 2.35
CA ALA A 44 -5.70 8.28 1.88
C ALA A 44 -6.73 9.41 2.07
N PHE A 45 -6.92 9.92 3.28
CA PHE A 45 -8.06 10.82 3.57
C PHE A 45 -7.87 12.24 3.05
N LEU A 46 -6.63 12.76 2.94
CA LEU A 46 -6.41 14.09 2.38
C LEU A 46 -6.96 14.24 0.95
N PRO A 47 -6.62 13.37 -0.02
CA PRO A 47 -7.19 13.47 -1.36
C PRO A 47 -8.68 13.09 -1.40
N LEU A 48 -9.10 12.06 -0.65
CA LEU A 48 -10.50 11.62 -0.65
C LEU A 48 -11.46 12.69 -0.12
N CYS A 49 -11.11 13.37 0.98
CA CYS A 49 -11.94 14.42 1.56
C CYS A 49 -11.87 15.75 0.78
N SER A 50 -10.91 15.89 -0.14
CA SER A 50 -10.78 17.07 -1.00
C SER A 50 -11.53 16.94 -2.32
N HIS A 51 -11.90 15.72 -2.71
CA HIS A 51 -12.66 15.46 -3.93
C HIS A 51 -14.16 15.39 -3.62
N PRO A 52 -15.06 16.03 -4.41
CA PRO A 52 -16.49 16.08 -4.09
C PRO A 52 -17.19 14.71 -4.17
N ASN A 53 -16.66 13.77 -4.95
CA ASN A 53 -17.27 12.46 -5.16
C ASN A 53 -16.22 11.41 -5.59
N PRO A 54 -15.34 10.93 -4.69
CA PRO A 54 -14.26 10.00 -5.02
C PRO A 54 -14.76 8.56 -5.10
N LYS A 55 -15.30 8.12 -6.23
CA LYS A 55 -15.90 6.78 -6.39
C LYS A 55 -14.89 5.73 -6.81
N LYS A 56 -14.02 6.06 -7.77
CA LYS A 56 -12.98 5.19 -8.32
C LYS A 56 -11.61 5.72 -7.92
N VAL A 57 -10.89 4.94 -7.13
CA VAL A 57 -9.59 5.33 -6.58
C VAL A 57 -8.52 4.39 -7.12
N LEU A 58 -7.44 4.95 -7.67
CA LEU A 58 -6.23 4.20 -8.02
C LEU A 58 -5.17 4.40 -6.94
N ILE A 59 -4.59 3.30 -6.47
CA ILE A 59 -3.40 3.26 -5.61
C ILE A 59 -2.28 2.64 -6.44
N VAL A 60 -1.19 3.38 -6.63
CA VAL A 60 0.04 2.88 -7.24
C VAL A 60 1.04 2.58 -6.12
N GLY A 61 1.39 1.31 -5.95
CA GLY A 61 2.18 0.79 -4.84
C GLY A 61 1.33 0.33 -3.66
N GLY A 62 1.79 0.63 -2.44
CA GLY A 62 1.08 0.29 -1.20
C GLY A 62 0.96 -1.21 -0.91
N GLY A 63 1.97 -2.01 -1.30
CA GLY A 63 2.01 -3.47 -1.15
C GLY A 63 1.85 -4.03 0.27
N ASP A 64 1.71 -3.19 1.30
CA ASP A 64 1.30 -3.60 2.65
C ASP A 64 -0.21 -3.77 2.84
N GLY A 65 -1.02 -3.18 1.95
CA GLY A 65 -2.48 -3.19 1.95
C GLY A 65 -3.12 -2.13 2.85
N GLY A 66 -2.32 -1.32 3.54
CA GLY A 66 -2.77 -0.36 4.52
C GLY A 66 -3.47 0.86 3.92
N VAL A 67 -2.92 1.43 2.84
CA VAL A 67 -3.64 2.50 2.10
C VAL A 67 -4.99 2.00 1.57
N ALA A 68 -5.04 0.78 1.04
CA ALA A 68 -6.31 0.18 0.59
C ALA A 68 -7.31 -0.01 1.73
N ARG A 69 -6.84 -0.37 2.94
CA ARG A 69 -7.68 -0.42 4.15
C ARG A 69 -8.29 0.94 4.46
N GLU A 70 -7.51 2.02 4.42
CA GLU A 70 -8.00 3.37 4.72
C GLU A 70 -8.96 3.88 3.65
N VAL A 71 -8.60 3.73 2.36
CA VAL A 71 -9.48 4.12 1.24
C VAL A 71 -10.84 3.40 1.31
N ALA A 72 -10.86 2.13 1.70
CA ALA A 72 -12.10 1.35 1.82
C ALA A 72 -13.09 1.90 2.86
N LYS A 73 -12.60 2.61 3.88
CA LYS A 73 -13.44 3.24 4.93
C LYS A 73 -14.26 4.41 4.40
N HIS A 74 -13.83 5.06 3.31
CA HIS A 74 -14.56 6.21 2.78
C HIS A 74 -15.89 5.78 2.13
N PRO A 75 -17.04 6.34 2.54
CA PRO A 75 -18.35 5.83 2.15
C PRO A 75 -18.67 6.04 0.67
N ALA A 76 -18.13 7.11 0.05
CA ALA A 76 -18.33 7.40 -1.37
C ALA A 76 -17.49 6.50 -2.30
N VAL A 77 -16.44 5.84 -1.78
CA VAL A 77 -15.58 4.98 -2.61
C VAL A 77 -16.33 3.70 -2.93
N GLU A 78 -16.45 3.40 -4.23
CA GLU A 78 -17.12 2.23 -4.79
C GLU A 78 -16.09 1.20 -5.27
N THR A 79 -14.98 1.64 -5.85
CA THR A 79 -13.94 0.74 -6.39
C THR A 79 -12.55 1.28 -6.09
N ILE A 80 -11.68 0.38 -5.64
CA ILE A 80 -10.27 0.62 -5.37
C ILE A 80 -9.48 -0.24 -6.35
N PHE A 81 -8.69 0.39 -7.19
CA PHE A 81 -7.70 -0.26 -8.03
C PHE A 81 -6.37 -0.12 -7.30
N GLN A 82 -5.73 -1.23 -6.98
CA GLN A 82 -4.37 -1.20 -6.44
C GLN A 82 -3.44 -1.91 -7.40
N VAL A 83 -2.36 -1.24 -7.77
CA VAL A 83 -1.34 -1.76 -8.69
C VAL A 83 -0.02 -1.83 -7.95
N GLU A 84 0.51 -3.03 -7.79
CA GLU A 84 1.79 -3.27 -7.12
C GLU A 84 2.72 -4.01 -8.09
N ILE A 85 3.95 -3.53 -8.25
CA ILE A 85 4.90 -4.11 -9.20
C ILE A 85 5.46 -5.45 -8.70
N ASP A 86 5.56 -5.62 -7.38
CA ASP A 86 6.18 -6.79 -6.76
C ASP A 86 5.17 -7.60 -5.92
N SER A 87 4.70 -8.72 -6.48
CA SER A 87 3.80 -9.64 -5.78
C SER A 87 4.36 -10.17 -4.46
N ARG A 88 5.69 -10.19 -4.30
CA ARG A 88 6.33 -10.69 -3.08
C ARG A 88 6.09 -9.76 -1.90
N VAL A 89 5.98 -8.44 -2.14
CA VAL A 89 5.62 -7.48 -1.08
C VAL A 89 4.22 -7.80 -0.56
N ILE A 90 3.25 -8.03 -1.46
CA ILE A 90 1.89 -8.44 -1.10
C ILE A 90 1.88 -9.74 -0.27
N GLU A 91 2.63 -10.76 -0.71
CA GLU A 91 2.70 -12.05 -0.03
C GLU A 91 3.31 -11.94 1.38
N VAL A 92 4.41 -11.21 1.52
CA VAL A 92 5.08 -10.95 2.80
C VAL A 92 4.14 -10.17 3.72
N SER A 93 3.49 -9.13 3.22
CA SER A 93 2.55 -8.31 3.99
C SER A 93 1.35 -9.11 4.48
N LYS A 94 0.71 -9.93 3.61
CA LYS A 94 -0.37 -10.84 4.02
C LYS A 94 0.03 -11.82 5.12
N LYS A 95 1.29 -12.26 5.11
CA LYS A 95 1.79 -13.25 6.08
C LYS A 95 2.18 -12.62 7.41
N PHE A 96 2.80 -11.44 7.39
CA PHE A 96 3.46 -10.88 8.57
C PHE A 96 2.85 -9.59 9.10
N LEU A 97 2.03 -8.91 8.29
CA LEU A 97 1.43 -7.60 8.60
C LEU A 97 -0.11 -7.65 8.51
N PRO A 98 -0.78 -8.57 9.24
CA PRO A 98 -2.22 -8.84 9.07
C PRO A 98 -3.12 -7.62 9.28
N PHE A 99 -2.68 -6.66 10.10
CA PHE A 99 -3.44 -5.44 10.38
C PHE A 99 -3.48 -4.46 9.19
N MET A 100 -2.41 -4.39 8.39
CA MET A 100 -2.38 -3.61 7.16
C MET A 100 -3.00 -4.41 6.01
N SER A 101 -2.62 -5.68 5.88
CA SER A 101 -3.05 -6.54 4.77
C SER A 101 -4.54 -6.87 4.78
N VAL A 102 -5.28 -6.52 5.85
CA VAL A 102 -6.75 -6.60 5.89
C VAL A 102 -7.41 -5.78 4.77
N GLY A 103 -6.73 -4.73 4.27
CA GLY A 103 -7.19 -3.98 3.11
C GLY A 103 -7.41 -4.86 1.87
N TYR A 104 -6.63 -5.93 1.72
CA TYR A 104 -6.80 -6.91 0.64
C TYR A 104 -8.10 -7.71 0.70
N SER A 105 -8.79 -7.71 1.83
CA SER A 105 -10.08 -8.39 2.01
C SER A 105 -11.27 -7.49 1.70
N SER A 106 -11.05 -6.22 1.34
CA SER A 106 -12.12 -5.30 1.00
C SER A 106 -12.83 -5.76 -0.28
N PRO A 107 -14.17 -5.85 -0.30
CA PRO A 107 -14.92 -6.18 -1.52
C PRO A 107 -14.83 -5.08 -2.58
N LYS A 108 -14.35 -3.88 -2.21
CA LYS A 108 -14.14 -2.76 -3.14
C LYS A 108 -12.81 -2.89 -3.91
N LEU A 109 -11.91 -3.78 -3.49
CA LEU A 109 -10.55 -3.85 -4.02
C LEU A 109 -10.44 -4.76 -5.24
N SER A 110 -9.81 -4.23 -6.29
CA SER A 110 -9.26 -4.96 -7.42
C SER A 110 -7.74 -4.79 -7.40
N LEU A 111 -7.01 -5.89 -7.20
CA LEU A 111 -5.55 -5.90 -7.09
C LEU A 111 -4.92 -6.38 -8.40
N PHE A 112 -3.93 -5.63 -8.87
CA PHE A 112 -3.17 -5.91 -10.09
C PHE A 112 -1.68 -5.99 -9.76
N VAL A 113 -1.02 -7.03 -10.28
CA VAL A 113 0.44 -7.15 -10.20
C VAL A 113 1.03 -6.72 -11.53
N GLU A 114 1.31 -5.43 -11.68
CA GLU A 114 1.81 -4.81 -12.91
C GLU A 114 2.62 -3.55 -12.58
N ASP A 115 3.33 -3.05 -13.57
CA ASP A 115 3.92 -1.71 -13.54
C ASP A 115 2.82 -0.63 -13.55
N GLY A 116 2.81 0.22 -12.53
CA GLY A 116 1.81 1.28 -12.37
C GLY A 116 1.79 2.30 -13.51
N PHE A 117 2.94 2.59 -14.13
CA PHE A 117 3.00 3.52 -15.26
C PHE A 117 2.33 2.91 -16.50
N LYS A 118 2.60 1.63 -16.79
CA LYS A 118 1.91 0.90 -17.87
C LYS A 118 0.41 0.81 -17.62
N PHE A 119 -0.01 0.55 -16.39
CA PHE A 119 -1.41 0.50 -16.02
C PHE A 119 -2.11 1.84 -16.29
N MET A 120 -1.54 2.96 -15.81
CA MET A 120 -2.09 4.30 -16.06
C MET A 120 -2.15 4.67 -17.55
N MET A 121 -1.20 4.19 -18.36
CA MET A 121 -1.22 4.43 -19.81
C MET A 121 -2.37 3.71 -20.52
N GLN A 122 -2.83 2.58 -19.98
CA GLN A 122 -3.95 1.79 -20.51
C GLN A 122 -5.31 2.27 -19.98
N HIS A 123 -5.34 2.87 -18.78
CA HIS A 123 -6.55 3.29 -18.09
C HIS A 123 -6.68 4.83 -18.02
N LYS A 124 -7.20 5.45 -19.09
CA LYS A 124 -7.31 6.92 -19.21
C LYS A 124 -8.68 7.42 -18.76
N GLU A 125 -8.68 8.48 -17.94
CA GLU A 125 -9.91 9.14 -17.44
C GLU A 125 -10.83 8.21 -16.64
N GLU A 126 -10.27 7.18 -16.00
CA GLU A 126 -11.04 6.17 -15.28
C GLU A 126 -11.14 6.40 -13.76
N PHE A 127 -10.29 7.27 -13.20
CA PHE A 127 -10.13 7.42 -11.76
C PHE A 127 -10.45 8.85 -11.31
N ASP A 128 -11.18 8.98 -10.20
CA ASP A 128 -11.49 10.25 -9.56
C ASP A 128 -10.31 10.74 -8.70
N VAL A 129 -9.60 9.80 -8.08
CA VAL A 129 -8.46 10.06 -7.20
C VAL A 129 -7.35 9.05 -7.51
N ILE A 130 -6.12 9.54 -7.63
CA ILE A 130 -4.91 8.71 -7.78
C ILE A 130 -4.02 8.99 -6.56
N ILE A 131 -3.63 7.91 -5.87
CA ILE A 131 -2.71 7.92 -4.73
C ILE A 131 -1.44 7.19 -5.15
N THR A 132 -0.30 7.87 -5.04
CA THR A 132 1.02 7.29 -5.32
C THR A 132 1.73 6.97 -4.02
N ASP A 133 1.76 5.69 -3.66
CA ASP A 133 2.42 5.15 -2.48
C ASP A 133 3.63 4.31 -2.90
N SER A 134 4.60 5.01 -3.50
CA SER A 134 5.85 4.43 -4.01
C SER A 134 7.02 4.90 -3.15
N SER A 135 8.00 4.03 -2.94
CA SER A 135 9.29 4.41 -2.35
C SER A 135 9.98 5.50 -3.18
N ASP A 136 10.83 6.30 -2.52
CA ASP A 136 11.57 7.38 -3.18
C ASP A 136 12.30 6.89 -4.44
N PRO A 137 12.29 7.66 -5.54
CA PRO A 137 13.00 7.29 -6.75
C PRO A 137 14.50 7.25 -6.46
N VAL A 138 15.12 6.08 -6.67
CA VAL A 138 16.58 5.92 -6.64
C VAL A 138 17.17 6.50 -7.94
N GLY A 139 17.33 7.82 -7.98
CA GLY A 139 18.10 8.55 -9.00
C GLY A 139 17.45 8.66 -10.37
N GLY A 140 17.17 9.91 -10.78
CA GLY A 140 16.97 10.30 -12.18
C GLY A 140 18.23 10.93 -12.77
#